data_AF-A0A8T5LR45-F1
#
_entry.id   AF-A0A8T5LR45-F1
#
_cell.length_a   1.000
_cell.length_b   1.000
_cell.length_c   1.000
_cell.angle_alpha   90.00
_cell.angle_beta   90.00
_cell.angle_gamma   90.00
#
_symmetry.space_group_name_H-M   'P 1'
#
loop_
_entity.id
_entity.type
_entity.pdbx_description
1 polymer ?
#
loop_
_entity_poly.entity_id
_entity_poly.type
_entity_poly.pdbx_seq_one_letter_code
_entity_poly.pdbx_strand_id
1 'polypeptide(L)' 'MDRKTTLIKNKCIIKLNLDGHGNIRVITSDKFFEAMLKIAAFEALFDLDLSAKSASLAEIGTTFGEAVKHAFGNGNST' A
#
# COMPACT_ATOMS: atom_id res chain seq x y z
N MET A 1 -10.88 -9.71 12.67
CA MET A 1 -9.48 -9.79 12.20
C MET A 1 -9.09 -8.41 11.72
N ASP A 2 -8.01 -7.82 12.24
CA ASP A 2 -7.52 -6.52 11.75
C ASP A 2 -6.78 -6.72 10.43
N ARG A 3 -7.36 -6.27 9.30
CA ARG A 3 -6.72 -6.35 7.97
C ARG A 3 -5.75 -5.20 7.75
N LYS A 4 -4.74 -5.12 8.63
CA LYS A 4 -3.76 -4.03 8.72
C LYS A 4 -2.34 -4.57 8.65
N THR A 5 -1.44 -3.82 8.02
CA THR A 5 -0.02 -4.16 8.01
C THR A 5 0.89 -2.94 7.91
N THR A 6 2.14 -3.12 8.30
CA THR A 6 3.25 -2.22 7.99
C THR A 6 4.37 -3.04 7.38
N LEU A 7 4.81 -2.68 6.18
CA LEU A 7 5.87 -3.36 5.44
C LEU A 7 6.95 -2.37 5.03
N ILE A 8 8.20 -2.73 5.30
CA ILE A 8 9.39 -1.98 4.86
C ILE A 8 10.23 -2.93 4.02
N LYS A 9 10.31 -2.66 2.71
CA LYS A 9 11.05 -3.49 1.75
C LYS A 9 11.43 -2.67 0.53
N ASN A 10 12.57 -2.96 -0.10
CA ASN A 10 13.00 -2.36 -1.38
C ASN A 10 12.86 -0.81 -1.40
N LYS A 11 13.30 -0.13 -0.33
CA LYS A 11 13.21 1.34 -0.17
C LYS A 11 11.76 1.90 -0.13
N CYS A 12 10.77 1.03 0.03
CA CYS A 12 9.37 1.37 0.21
C CYS A 12 9.00 1.19 1.68
N ILE A 13 8.27 2.15 2.22
CA ILE A 13 7.60 2.06 3.51
C ILE A 13 6.10 2.13 3.23
N ILE A 14 5.36 1.08 3.59
CA ILE A 14 3.92 0.97 3.38
C ILE A 14 3.24 0.69 4.70
N LYS A 15 2.26 1.52 5.08
CA LYS A 15 1.25 1.21 6.08
C LYS A 15 -0.08 1.10 5.38
N LEU A 16 -0.76 -0.03 5.56
CA LEU A 16 -1.99 -0.34 4.85
C LEU A 16 -3.05 -0.84 5.84
N ASN A 17 -4.23 -0.24 5.77
CA ASN A 17 -5.45 -0.73 6.39
C ASN A 17 -6.48 -0.98 5.29
N LEU A 18 -6.85 -2.25 5.07
CA LEU A 18 -7.87 -2.62 4.08
C LEU A 18 -9.30 -2.30 4.56
N ASP A 19 -9.49 -2.14 5.88
CA ASP A 19 -10.74 -1.74 6.53
C ASP A 19 -10.67 -0.26 6.94
N GLY A 20 -10.22 0.60 6.01
CA GLY A 20 -9.98 2.01 6.29
C GLY A 20 -11.17 2.93 6.04
N HIS A 21 -10.87 4.22 5.96
CA HIS A 21 -11.82 5.29 5.63
C HIS A 21 -11.30 6.23 4.53
N GLY A 22 -10.30 5.80 3.75
CA GLY A 22 -9.73 6.61 2.68
C GLY A 22 -8.67 7.61 3.14
N ASN A 23 -7.99 7.39 4.28
CA ASN A 23 -6.89 8.26 4.71
C ASN A 23 -5.62 7.94 3.91
N ILE A 24 -5.28 8.78 2.93
CA ILE A 24 -4.28 8.42 1.91
C ILE A 24 -3.15 9.44 1.84
N ARG A 25 -1.93 8.92 1.94
CA ARG A 25 -0.67 9.60 1.69
C ARG A 25 0.22 8.72 0.84
N VAL A 26 0.51 9.14 -0.39
CA VAL A 26 1.42 8.44 -1.30
C VAL A 26 2.50 9.41 -1.74
N ILE A 27 3.76 9.02 -1.60
CA ILE A 27 4.93 9.81 -1.99
C ILE A 27 5.88 8.92 -2.78
N THR A 28 5.96 9.14 -4.08
CA THR A 28 6.83 8.40 -5.02
C THR A 28 7.64 9.37 -5.87
N SER A 29 8.64 8.86 -6.60
CA SER A 29 9.37 9.63 -7.63
C SER A 29 8.51 9.92 -8.87
N ASP A 30 7.59 9.02 -9.19
CA ASP A 30 6.64 9.17 -10.30
C ASP A 30 5.31 9.77 -9.80
N LYS A 31 4.97 10.96 -10.30
CA LYS A 31 3.75 11.70 -9.91
C LYS A 31 2.47 11.18 -10.54
N PHE A 32 2.56 10.60 -11.73
CA PHE A 32 1.40 9.99 -12.36
C PHE A 32 0.99 8.74 -11.59
N PHE A 33 1.96 7.88 -11.26
CA PHE A 33 1.70 6.71 -10.43
C PHE A 33 1.20 7.08 -9.03
N GLU A 34 1.76 8.14 -8.43
CA GLU A 34 1.28 8.67 -7.14
C GLU A 34 -0.23 8.97 -7.19
N ALA A 35 -0.68 9.66 -8.23
CA ALA A 35 -2.08 10.01 -8.42
C ALA A 35 -2.96 8.78 -8.66
N MET A 36 -2.51 7.83 -9.50
CA MET A 36 -3.23 6.59 -9.76
C MET A 36 -3.44 5.77 -8.49
N LEU A 37 -2.39 5.61 -7.68
CA LEU A 37 -2.49 4.82 -6.44
C LEU A 37 -3.37 5.51 -5.40
N LYS A 38 -3.35 6.85 -5.35
CA LYS A 38 -4.26 7.64 -4.50
C LYS A 38 -5.73 7.38 -4.85
N ILE A 39 -6.07 7.41 -6.14
CA ILE A 39 -7.44 7.12 -6.60
C ILE A 39 -7.81 5.69 -6.24
N ALA A 40 -6.96 4.70 -6.56
CA ALA A 40 -7.24 3.31 -6.29
C ALA A 40 -7.48 3.03 -4.79
N ALA A 41 -6.66 3.61 -3.91
CA ALA A 41 -6.83 3.47 -2.47
C ALA A 41 -8.10 4.16 -1.96
N PHE A 42 -8.47 5.30 -2.55
CA PHE A 42 -9.65 6.07 -2.17
C PHE A 42 -10.95 5.33 -2.53
N GLU A 43 -11.05 4.84 -3.76
CA GLU A 43 -12.20 4.06 -4.23
C GLU A 43 -12.37 2.75 -3.43
N ALA A 44 -11.27 2.18 -2.94
CA ALA A 44 -11.29 0.98 -2.10
C ALA A 44 -11.51 1.28 -0.60
N LEU A 45 -11.61 2.56 -0.20
CA LEU A 45 -11.68 3.02 1.18
C LEU A 45 -10.49 2.56 2.06
N PHE A 46 -9.33 2.31 1.47
CA PHE A 46 -8.15 1.94 2.23
C PHE A 46 -7.54 3.14 2.94
N ASP A 47 -6.99 2.93 4.14
CA ASP A 47 -5.99 3.87 4.66
C ASP A 47 -4.62 3.41 4.17
N LEU A 48 -3.91 4.32 3.47
CA LEU A 48 -2.63 4.01 2.84
C LEU A 48 -1.62 5.13 3.11
N ASP A 49 -0.52 4.80 3.79
CA ASP A 49 0.68 5.65 3.89
C ASP A 49 1.83 4.95 3.17
N LEU A 50 2.19 5.45 1.98
CA LEU A 50 3.27 4.92 1.15
C LEU A 50 4.35 5.98 0.93
N SER A 51 5.60 5.65 1.23
CA SER A 51 6.78 6.45 0.92
C SER A 51 7.83 5.63 0.19
N ALA A 52 8.16 6.02 -1.04
CA ALA A 52 9.08 5.30 -1.92
C ALA A 52 9.77 6.23 -2.95
N LYS A 53 10.43 7.31 -2.50
CA LYS A 53 11.06 8.31 -3.39
C LYS A 53 12.20 7.78 -4.26
N SER A 54 12.82 6.68 -3.87
CA SER A 54 14.02 6.12 -4.50
C SER A 54 13.84 4.67 -4.96
N ALA A 55 12.58 4.20 -5.01
CA ALA A 55 12.21 2.89 -5.55
C ALA A 55 11.71 3.04 -6.99
N SER A 56 11.98 2.04 -7.81
CA SER A 56 11.37 1.87 -9.12
C SER A 56 9.89 1.51 -9.00
N LEU A 57 9.14 1.72 -10.09
CA LEU A 57 7.72 1.35 -10.14
C LEU A 57 7.49 -0.15 -9.84
N ALA A 58 8.37 -1.02 -10.34
CA ALA A 58 8.30 -2.46 -10.10
C ALA A 58 8.50 -2.80 -8.62
N GLU A 59 9.50 -2.19 -7.95
CA GLU A 59 9.74 -2.39 -6.52
C GLU A 59 8.55 -1.93 -5.67
N ILE A 60 7.92 -0.81 -6.05
CA ILE A 60 6.71 -0.31 -5.39
C ILE A 60 5.56 -1.30 -5.58
N GLY A 61 5.33 -1.76 -6.81
CA GLY A 61 4.26 -2.72 -7.13
C GLY A 61 4.41 -4.04 -6.37
N THR A 62 5.60 -4.64 -6.35
CA THR A 62 5.87 -5.87 -5.61
C THR A 62 5.69 -5.67 -4.10
N THR A 63 6.24 -4.59 -3.54
CA THR A 63 6.12 -4.32 -2.09
C THR A 63 4.67 -4.04 -1.69
N PHE A 64 3.90 -3.33 -2.52
CA PHE A 64 2.49 -3.10 -2.28
C PHE A 64 1.67 -4.40 -2.33
N GLY A 65 1.89 -5.25 -3.34
CA GLY A 65 1.23 -6.56 -3.43
C GLY A 65 1.53 -7.46 -2.22
N GLU A 66 2.77 -7.45 -1.73
CA GLU A 66 3.13 -8.15 -0.49
C GLU A 66 2.40 -7.56 0.73
N ALA A 67 2.34 -6.23 0.86
CA ALA A 67 1.59 -5.58 1.94
C ALA A 67 0.10 -5.97 1.92
N VAL A 68 -0.53 -6.00 0.74
CA VAL A 68 -1.91 -6.47 0.59
C VAL A 68 -2.05 -7.92 1.04
N LYS A 69 -1.16 -8.82 0.60
CA LYS A 69 -1.15 -10.22 1.04
C LYS A 69 -0.99 -10.35 2.56
N HIS A 70 -0.10 -9.58 3.17
CA HIS A 70 0.09 -9.57 4.62
C HIS A 70 -1.16 -9.06 5.35
N ALA A 71 -1.81 -8.01 4.85
CA ALA A 71 -3.02 -7.44 5.44
C ALA A 71 -4.22 -8.39 5.36
N PHE A 72 -4.35 -9.20 4.30
CA PHE A 72 -5.38 -10.26 4.24
C PHE A 72 -5.10 -11.44 5.17
N GLY A 73 -3.91 -11.51 5.78
CA GLY A 73 -3.40 -12.71 6.41
C GLY A 73 -3.01 -13.75 5.33
N ASN A 74 -2.04 -14.62 5.64
CA ASN A 74 -1.71 -15.75 4.77
C ASN A 74 -2.90 -16.73 4.65
N GLY A 75 -3.93 -16.39 3.88
CA GLY A 75 -4.95 -17.31 3.35
C GLY A 75 -5.62 -18.30 4.31
N ASN A 76 -5.60 -18.11 5.63
CA ASN A 76 -6.25 -19.02 6.57
C ASN A 76 -7.60 -18.43 6.96
N SER A 77 -8.56 -18.62 6.06
CA SER A 77 -9.96 -18.75 6.43
C SER A 77 -10.10 -19.99 7.30
N THR A 78 -10.41 -19.81 8.58
CA THR A 78 -11.15 -20.82 9.35
C THR A 78 -12.58 -20.88 8.86
#